data_AF-A0A945V706-F1
#
_entry.id   AF-A0A945V706-F1
#
_cell.length_a   1.000
_cell.length_b   1.000
_cell.length_c   1.000
_cell.angle_alpha   90.00
_cell.angle_beta   90.00
_cell.angle_gamma   90.00
#
_symmetry.space_group_name_H-M   'P 1'
#
loop_
_entity.id
_entity.type
_entity.pdbx_description
1 polymer ?
#
loop_
_entity_poly.entity_id
_entity_poly.type
_entity_poly.pdbx_seq_one_letter_code
_entity_poly.pdbx_strand_id
1 'polypeptide(L)'
;FLLTCEYLRVFSPSAEVRGHGPGQEVLQIGKQGVNIRHIEAVGHYALKLTFTDGHDTGIYSWDYLWSLGNEYEPNWSDYLERLKKNGATRG
;
A
#
# COMPACT_ATOMS: atom_id res chain seq x y z
N PHE A 1 -8.76 -9.96 8.82
CA PHE A 1 -8.19 -8.60 8.96
C PHE A 1 -8.96 -7.65 8.07
N LEU A 2 -9.00 -6.36 8.41
CA LEU A 2 -9.57 -5.30 7.56
C LEU A 2 -8.41 -4.42 7.09
N LEU A 3 -8.21 -4.33 5.77
CA LEU A 3 -7.16 -3.49 5.18
C LEU A 3 -7.78 -2.16 4.76
N THR A 4 -7.30 -1.05 5.33
CA THR A 4 -7.76 0.29 4.95
C THR A 4 -7.23 0.68 3.57
N CYS A 5 -7.90 1.61 2.90
CA CYS A 5 -7.44 2.12 1.60
C CYS A 5 -6.06 2.77 1.70
N GLU A 6 -5.81 3.53 2.78
CA GLU A 6 -4.50 4.09 3.08
C GLU A 6 -3.44 2.98 3.18
N TYR A 7 -3.70 1.93 3.97
CA TYR A 7 -2.76 0.84 4.16
C TYR A 7 -2.42 0.14 2.84
N LEU A 8 -3.44 -0.21 2.05
CA LEU A 8 -3.24 -0.79 0.72
C LEU A 8 -2.42 0.13 -0.19
N ARG A 9 -2.68 1.45 -0.14
CA ARG A 9 -1.97 2.43 -0.97
C ARG A 9 -0.51 2.58 -0.57
N VAL A 10 -0.20 2.66 0.72
CA VAL A 10 1.18 2.87 1.20
C VAL A 10 2.02 1.60 1.06
N PHE A 11 1.38 0.43 1.05
CA PHE A 11 1.99 -0.87 0.75
C PHE A 11 1.61 -1.38 -0.65
N SER A 12 1.48 -0.49 -1.64
CA SER A 12 1.24 -0.93 -3.02
C SER A 12 2.39 -1.80 -3.53
N PRO A 13 2.13 -2.91 -4.25
CA PRO A 13 3.17 -3.77 -4.80
C PRO A 13 3.83 -3.19 -6.06
N SER A 14 3.38 -2.02 -6.54
CA SER A 14 3.93 -1.36 -7.72
C SER A 14 5.38 -0.91 -7.51
N ALA A 15 6.14 -0.86 -8.60
CA ALA A 15 7.54 -0.43 -8.61
C ALA A 15 7.73 1.01 -8.09
N GLU A 16 6.73 1.89 -8.24
CA GLU A 16 6.79 3.25 -7.69
C GLU A 16 6.80 3.29 -6.16
N VAL A 17 6.29 2.25 -5.49
CA VAL A 17 6.22 2.16 -4.03
C VAL A 17 7.34 1.28 -3.49
N ARG A 18 7.57 0.11 -4.11
CA ARG A 18 8.61 -0.84 -3.66
C ARG A 18 10.03 -0.48 -4.12
N GLY A 19 10.17 0.34 -5.15
CA GLY A 19 11.45 0.51 -5.84
C GLY A 19 11.89 -0.75 -6.58
N HIS A 20 13.16 -0.79 -7.02
CA HIS A 20 13.71 -1.90 -7.81
C HIS A 20 14.50 -2.92 -6.96
N GLY A 21 14.46 -2.83 -5.62
CA GLY A 21 15.10 -3.78 -4.72
C GLY A 21 14.86 -3.49 -3.24
N PRO A 22 15.23 -4.43 -2.35
CA PRO A 22 15.08 -4.27 -0.89
C PRO A 22 15.76 -2.98 -0.40
N GLY A 23 15.01 -2.16 0.35
CA GLY A 23 15.50 -0.87 0.87
C GLY A 23 15.37 0.32 -0.07
N GLN A 24 14.87 0.13 -1.30
CA GLN A 24 14.52 1.23 -2.22
C GLN A 24 13.05 1.66 -2.13
N GLU A 25 12.34 1.19 -1.10
CA GLU A 25 10.95 1.51 -0.87
C GLU A 25 10.77 3.01 -0.64
N VAL A 26 9.90 3.63 -1.43
CA VAL A 26 9.60 5.05 -1.30
C VAL A 26 8.57 5.22 -0.18
N LEU A 27 8.94 5.93 0.89
CA LEU A 27 8.02 6.25 1.97
C LEU A 27 6.85 7.09 1.42
N GLN A 28 5.66 6.52 1.47
CA GLN A 28 4.44 7.20 1.03
C GLN A 28 3.91 8.10 2.14
N ILE A 29 3.74 9.39 1.86
CA ILE A 29 3.29 10.40 2.84
C ILE A 29 1.97 11.04 2.39
N GLY A 30 1.18 11.58 3.33
CA GLY A 30 -0.05 12.30 2.99
C GLY A 30 -1.15 11.44 2.37
N LYS A 31 -1.20 10.14 2.67
CA LYS A 31 -2.14 9.16 2.07
C LYS A 31 -3.36 8.82 2.92
N GLN A 32 -3.56 9.45 4.08
CA GLN A 32 -4.66 9.17 5.01
C GLN A 32 -6.05 9.32 4.37
N GLY A 33 -6.22 10.29 3.47
CA GLY A 33 -7.47 10.55 2.77
C GLY A 33 -7.69 9.72 1.50
N VAL A 34 -6.75 8.84 1.15
CA VAL A 34 -6.84 8.06 -0.10
C VAL A 34 -7.92 7.00 -0.01
N ASN A 35 -8.71 6.87 -1.08
CA ASN A 35 -9.73 5.85 -1.24
C ASN A 35 -9.50 5.05 -2.53
N ILE A 36 -10.20 3.92 -2.68
CA ILE A 36 -10.22 3.14 -3.91
C ILE A 36 -11.29 3.73 -4.84
N ARG A 37 -10.86 4.13 -6.03
CA ARG A 37 -11.73 4.63 -7.11
C ARG A 37 -12.30 3.49 -7.95
N HIS A 38 -11.51 2.44 -8.19
CA HIS A 38 -11.91 1.32 -9.04
C HIS A 38 -11.23 0.03 -8.61
N ILE A 39 -11.94 -1.09 -8.78
CA ILE A 39 -11.47 -2.45 -8.49
C ILE A 39 -11.75 -3.30 -9.71
N GLU A 40 -10.71 -3.95 -10.23
CA GLU A 40 -10.79 -4.83 -11.38
C GLU A 40 -10.16 -6.19 -11.03
N ALA A 41 -10.80 -7.29 -11.43
CA ALA A 41 -10.22 -8.62 -11.27
C ALA A 41 -9.15 -8.86 -12.35
N VAL A 42 -7.98 -9.34 -11.93
CA VAL A 42 -6.91 -9.75 -12.84
C VAL A 42 -6.86 -11.28 -12.86
N GLY A 43 -7.54 -11.86 -13.85
CA GLY A 43 -7.75 -13.31 -13.93
C GLY A 43 -8.41 -13.84 -12.66
N HIS A 44 -7.86 -14.94 -12.12
CA HIS A 44 -8.36 -15.59 -10.91
C HIS A 44 -7.45 -15.42 -9.68
N TYR A 45 -6.39 -14.61 -9.77
CA TYR A 45 -5.30 -14.62 -8.77
C TYR A 45 -5.04 -13.25 -8.11
N ALA A 46 -5.62 -12.16 -8.61
CA ALA A 46 -5.32 -10.82 -8.11
C ALA A 46 -6.45 -9.80 -8.36
N LEU A 47 -6.34 -8.67 -7.68
CA LEU A 47 -7.11 -7.45 -7.92
C LEU A 47 -6.20 -6.33 -8.38
N LYS A 48 -6.59 -5.60 -9.42
CA LYS A 48 -6.02 -4.29 -9.75
C LYS A 48 -6.83 -3.22 -9.01
N LEU A 49 -6.16 -2.43 -8.19
CA LEU A 49 -6.77 -1.32 -7.44
C LEU A 49 -6.33 0.01 -8.03
N THR A 50 -7.30 0.85 -8.35
CA THR A 50 -7.08 2.26 -8.72
C THR A 50 -7.49 3.14 -7.55
N PHE A 51 -6.64 4.07 -7.15
CA PHE A 51 -6.85 4.96 -6.00
C PHE A 51 -7.18 6.39 -6.44
N THR A 52 -7.77 7.14 -5.52
CA THR A 52 -8.21 8.53 -5.75
C THR A 52 -7.05 9.52 -5.90
N ASP A 53 -5.83 9.16 -5.48
CA ASP A 53 -4.62 9.99 -5.65
C ASP A 53 -3.94 9.81 -7.01
N GLY A 54 -4.57 9.08 -7.93
CA GLY A 54 -4.06 8.84 -9.28
C GLY A 54 -3.25 7.55 -9.44
N HIS A 55 -3.00 6.79 -8.36
CA HIS A 55 -2.32 5.50 -8.46
C HIS A 55 -3.21 4.44 -9.12
N ASP A 56 -2.78 3.86 -10.23
CA ASP A 56 -3.57 2.90 -11.03
C ASP A 56 -2.81 1.61 -11.41
N THR A 57 -1.59 1.42 -10.90
CA THR A 57 -0.71 0.30 -11.26
C THR A 57 -0.66 -0.82 -10.22
N GLY A 58 -1.35 -0.68 -9.08
CA GLY A 58 -1.31 -1.65 -7.98
C GLY A 58 -2.06 -2.95 -8.29
N ILE A 59 -1.34 -4.04 -8.54
CA ILE A 59 -1.88 -5.40 -8.72
C ILE A 59 -1.61 -6.24 -7.46
N TYR A 60 -2.66 -6.54 -6.71
CA TYR A 60 -2.63 -7.21 -5.42
C TYR A 60 -3.04 -8.68 -5.60
N SER A 61 -2.09 -9.60 -5.54
CA SER A 61 -2.42 -11.03 -5.51
C SER A 61 -3.12 -11.43 -4.22
N TRP A 62 -3.88 -12.53 -4.24
CA TRP A 62 -4.51 -13.06 -3.02
C TRP A 62 -3.49 -13.35 -1.91
N ASP A 63 -2.35 -13.94 -2.27
CA ASP A 63 -1.27 -14.21 -1.33
C ASP A 63 -0.70 -12.92 -0.72
N TYR A 64 -0.59 -11.85 -1.52
CA TYR A 64 -0.10 -10.58 -1.01
C TYR A 64 -1.12 -9.88 -0.10
N LEU A 65 -2.41 -9.90 -0.46
CA LEU A 65 -3.46 -9.41 0.43
C LEU A 65 -3.51 -10.20 1.74
N TRP A 66 -3.27 -11.51 1.67
CA TRP A 66 -3.15 -12.36 2.84
C TRP A 66 -1.93 -12.00 3.69
N SER A 67 -0.74 -11.81 3.10
CA SER A 67 0.47 -11.45 3.84
C SER A 67 0.32 -10.08 4.51
N LEU A 68 -0.21 -9.08 3.79
CA LEU A 68 -0.52 -7.75 4.32
C LEU A 68 -1.45 -7.82 5.54
N GLY A 69 -2.39 -8.74 5.53
CA GLY A 69 -3.29 -8.96 6.64
C GLY A 69 -2.69 -9.65 7.85
N ASN A 70 -1.81 -10.63 7.65
CA ASN A 70 -1.12 -11.32 8.73
C ASN A 70 -0.01 -10.46 9.36
N GLU A 71 0.58 -9.58 8.57
CA GLU A 71 1.68 -8.71 8.97
C GLU A 71 1.23 -7.27 9.22
N TYR A 72 -0.08 -7.03 9.39
CA TYR A 72 -0.65 -5.69 9.50
C TYR A 72 0.01 -4.88 10.62
N GLU A 73 0.02 -5.40 11.84
CA GLU A 73 0.57 -4.75 13.03
C GLU A 73 2.06 -4.38 12.89
N PRO A 74 2.98 -5.30 12.55
CA PRO A 74 4.38 -4.94 12.38
C PRO A 74 4.60 -3.97 11.21
N ASN A 75 3.97 -4.20 10.05
CA ASN A 75 4.12 -3.32 8.89
C ASN A 75 3.61 -1.91 9.18
N TRP A 76 2.45 -1.80 9.82
CA TRP A 76 1.86 -0.50 10.14
C TRP A 76 2.68 0.26 11.18
N SER A 77 3.20 -0.44 12.18
CA SER A 77 4.08 0.17 13.20
C SER A 77 5.35 0.72 12.57
N ASP A 78 6.02 -0.06 11.71
CA ASP A 78 7.22 0.40 10.96
C ASP A 78 6.92 1.63 10.10
N TYR A 79 5.80 1.62 9.37
CA TYR A 79 5.37 2.76 8.55
C TYR A 79 5.22 4.04 9.40
N LEU A 80 4.56 3.96 10.55
CA LEU A 80 4.38 5.10 11.45
C LEU A 80 5.72 5.60 12.03
N GLU A 81 6.64 4.70 12.37
CA GLU A 81 7.97 5.06 12.84
C GLU A 81 8.79 5.75 11.74
N ARG A 82 8.72 5.26 10.50
CA ARG A 82 9.36 5.90 9.34
C ARG A 82 8.80 7.29 9.10
N LEU A 83 7.49 7.51 9.20
CA LEU A 83 6.89 8.85 9.12
C LEU A 83 7.46 9.78 10.19
N LYS A 84 7.43 9.33 11.45
CA LYS A 84 7.94 10.11 12.59
C LYS A 84 9.41 10.48 12.42
N LYS A 85 10.25 9.54 12.00
CA LYS A 85 11.69 9.74 11.79
C LYS A 85 11.98 10.77 10.69
N ASN A 86 11.13 10.85 9.68
CA ASN A 86 11.26 11.79 8.57
C ASN A 86 10.49 13.11 8.79
N GLY A 87 9.88 13.32 9.97
CA GLY A 87 9.04 14.49 10.24
C GLY A 87 7.81 14.60 9.31
N ALA A 88 7.39 13.48 8.72
CA ALA A 88 6.27 13.39 7.80
C ALA A 88 4.97 13.01 8.54
N THR A 89 3.83 13.28 7.90
CA THR A 89 2.51 12.95 8.43
C THR A 89 1.77 12.01 7.46
N ARG A 90 0.76 11.32 7.98
CA ARG A 90 -0.17 10.54 7.17
C ARG A 90 -1.07 11.43 6.31
N GLY A 91 -1.22 12.71 6.64
CA GLY A 91 -2.14 13.66 6.03
C GLY A 91 -2.51 14.72 7.06
#